data_AF-W7DVV5-F1
#
_entry.id   AF-W7DVV5-F1
#
_cell.length_a   1.000
_cell.length_b   1.000
_cell.length_c   1.000
_cell.angle_alpha   90.00
_cell.angle_beta   90.00
_cell.angle_gamma   90.00
#
_symmetry.space_group_name_H-M   'P 1'
#
loop_
_entity.id
_entity.type
_entity.pdbx_description
1 polymer ?
#
loop_
_entity_poly.entity_id
_entity_poly.type
_entity_poly.pdbx_seq_one_letter_code
_entity_poly.pdbx_strand_id
1 'polypeptide(L)'
;MPIGGGKGGSDFDPKGKSDAEIMRFCQSFMSELAMHIGPDTDVPAGDIGVSGREIGYLFGQYKKMTGRFDAGTITGKGLTYGGSLTRTEATGYGLVYFTKEMLAATNQSLKNKTVVVSGSGNVAIYAIEKAEELGAKVVACSDSSGYIFDQEGINLKTLKQIKEVERRRIHTYLEKHPTAEIF
;
A
#
# COMPACT_ATOMS: atom_id res chain seq x y z
N MET A 1 2.70 6.30 -20.78
CA MET A 1 1.37 5.65 -20.66
C MET A 1 0.30 6.66 -21.02
N PRO A 2 -0.79 6.27 -21.70
CA PRO A 2 -1.90 7.17 -22.01
C PRO A 2 -2.85 7.27 -20.80
N ILE A 3 -2.44 7.98 -19.75
CA ILE A 3 -3.23 8.17 -18.53
C ILE A 3 -3.46 9.67 -18.27
N GLY A 4 -4.70 10.03 -17.95
CA GLY A 4 -5.06 11.35 -17.41
C GLY A 4 -4.76 11.45 -15.91
N GLY A 5 -5.38 12.42 -15.23
CA GLY A 5 -5.25 12.61 -13.78
C GLY A 5 -6.60 12.85 -13.12
N GLY A 6 -6.85 12.14 -12.02
CA GLY A 6 -8.07 12.24 -11.21
C GLY A 6 -7.81 11.76 -9.78
N LYS A 7 -8.67 12.18 -8.84
CA LYS A 7 -8.62 11.73 -7.45
C LYS A 7 -10.03 11.75 -6.87
N GLY A 8 -10.26 10.89 -5.89
CA GLY A 8 -11.50 10.84 -5.12
C GLY A 8 -11.24 10.28 -3.73
N GLY A 9 -12.28 10.22 -2.93
CA GLY A 9 -12.23 9.72 -1.56
C GLY A 9 -13.49 10.09 -0.78
N SER A 10 -13.45 9.84 0.52
CA SER A 10 -14.47 10.23 1.49
C SER A 10 -13.80 10.52 2.83
N ASP A 11 -14.44 11.33 3.65
CA ASP A 11 -14.08 11.58 5.04
C ASP A 11 -14.38 10.39 5.99
N PHE A 12 -14.94 9.29 5.45
CA PHE A 12 -15.17 8.05 6.18
C PHE A 12 -13.88 7.50 6.81
N ASP A 13 -13.90 7.29 8.12
CA ASP A 13 -12.81 6.64 8.85
C ASP A 13 -13.02 5.11 8.92
N PRO A 14 -12.20 4.31 8.20
CA PRO A 14 -12.30 2.85 8.23
C PRO A 14 -11.78 2.24 9.54
N LYS A 15 -11.10 3.01 10.41
CA LYS A 15 -10.57 2.50 11.67
C LYS A 15 -11.70 2.07 12.61
N GLY A 16 -11.51 0.93 13.25
CA GLY A 16 -12.46 0.32 14.18
C GLY A 16 -13.74 -0.19 13.53
N LYS A 17 -13.86 -0.19 12.20
CA LYS A 17 -15.02 -0.72 11.48
C LYS A 17 -14.83 -2.19 11.16
N SER A 18 -15.90 -2.95 11.28
CA SER A 18 -15.98 -4.34 10.82
C SER A 18 -15.92 -4.43 9.30
N ASP A 19 -15.52 -5.60 8.78
CA ASP A 19 -15.53 -5.87 7.33
C ASP A 19 -16.91 -5.64 6.71
N ALA A 20 -17.99 -5.94 7.44
CA ALA A 20 -19.35 -5.76 6.98
C ALA A 20 -19.74 -4.27 6.88
N GLU A 21 -19.31 -3.42 7.81
CA GLU A 21 -19.53 -1.96 7.73
C GLU A 21 -18.76 -1.37 6.56
N ILE A 22 -17.51 -1.78 6.36
CA ILE A 22 -16.67 -1.31 5.25
C ILE A 22 -17.27 -1.76 3.91
N MET A 23 -17.75 -3.00 3.81
CA MET A 23 -18.41 -3.50 2.61
C MET A 23 -19.67 -2.70 2.29
N ARG A 24 -20.54 -2.43 3.27
CA ARG A 24 -21.74 -1.61 3.08
C ARG A 24 -21.40 -0.18 2.66
N PHE A 25 -20.37 0.41 3.26
CA PHE A 25 -19.87 1.72 2.86
C PHE A 25 -19.39 1.72 1.40
N CYS A 26 -18.53 0.77 1.01
CA CYS A 26 -18.05 0.64 -0.36
C CYS A 26 -19.20 0.44 -1.36
N GLN A 27 -20.21 -0.35 -1.00
CA GLN A 27 -21.39 -0.55 -1.83
C GLN A 27 -22.20 0.73 -2.00
N SER A 28 -22.42 1.48 -0.90
CA SER A 28 -23.10 2.76 -0.96
C SER A 28 -22.32 3.79 -1.78
N PHE A 29 -21.01 3.87 -1.60
CA PHE A 29 -20.14 4.78 -2.33
C PHE A 29 -20.14 4.48 -3.83
N MET A 30 -20.01 3.20 -4.21
CA MET A 30 -20.03 2.78 -5.60
C MET A 30 -21.42 2.92 -6.25
N SER A 31 -22.49 2.99 -5.45
CA SER A 31 -23.85 3.23 -5.97
C SER A 31 -24.00 4.58 -6.66
N GLU A 32 -23.17 5.56 -6.30
CA GLU A 32 -23.06 6.82 -7.03
C GLU A 32 -21.91 6.79 -8.03
N LEU A 33 -20.70 6.38 -7.59
CA LEU A 33 -19.50 6.47 -8.41
C LEU A 33 -19.57 5.70 -9.73
N ALA A 34 -20.30 4.57 -9.77
CA ALA A 34 -20.38 3.72 -10.95
C ALA A 34 -20.92 4.42 -12.22
N MET A 35 -21.66 5.51 -12.07
CA MET A 35 -22.19 6.29 -13.21
C MET A 35 -21.13 7.18 -13.86
N HIS A 36 -20.00 7.40 -13.18
CA HIS A 36 -18.98 8.39 -13.55
C HIS A 36 -17.66 7.76 -13.98
N ILE A 37 -17.51 6.44 -13.82
CA ILE A 37 -16.27 5.71 -14.07
C ILE A 37 -16.46 4.65 -15.15
N GLY A 38 -15.35 4.18 -15.73
CA GLY A 38 -15.36 3.18 -16.78
C GLY A 38 -13.96 2.99 -17.36
N PRO A 39 -13.71 1.90 -18.11
CA PRO A 39 -12.37 1.57 -18.60
C PRO A 39 -11.76 2.68 -19.48
N ASP A 40 -12.58 3.45 -20.17
CA ASP A 40 -12.18 4.52 -21.09
C ASP A 40 -12.56 5.93 -20.58
N THR A 41 -13.04 6.04 -19.34
CA THR A 41 -13.53 7.31 -18.75
C THR A 41 -12.70 7.72 -17.55
N ASP A 42 -12.77 6.93 -16.47
CA ASP A 42 -12.02 7.15 -15.24
C ASP A 42 -11.79 5.79 -14.56
N VAL A 43 -10.57 5.57 -14.09
CA VAL A 43 -10.09 4.29 -13.58
C VAL A 43 -9.55 4.47 -12.16
N PRO A 44 -10.41 4.34 -11.13
CA PRO A 44 -10.00 4.44 -9.74
C PRO A 44 -8.98 3.38 -9.31
N ALA A 45 -8.33 3.64 -8.17
CA ALA A 45 -7.35 2.76 -7.55
C ALA A 45 -7.44 2.85 -6.02
N GLY A 46 -6.66 2.01 -5.33
CA GLY A 46 -6.47 2.12 -3.88
C GLY A 46 -5.59 3.32 -3.50
N ASP A 47 -5.77 3.78 -2.26
CA ASP A 47 -5.00 4.84 -1.60
C ASP A 47 -5.07 4.63 -0.06
N ILE A 48 -4.72 5.63 0.75
CA ILE A 48 -4.85 5.56 2.22
C ILE A 48 -6.30 5.21 2.58
N GLY A 49 -6.48 4.12 3.33
CA GLY A 49 -7.79 3.61 3.74
C GLY A 49 -8.50 2.72 2.71
N VAL A 50 -7.99 2.62 1.47
CA VAL A 50 -8.57 1.80 0.40
C VAL A 50 -7.51 0.81 -0.11
N SER A 51 -7.55 -0.41 0.43
CA SER A 51 -6.66 -1.51 0.10
C SER A 51 -7.33 -2.54 -0.82
N GLY A 52 -6.68 -3.69 -1.06
CA GLY A 52 -7.26 -4.77 -1.87
C GLY A 52 -8.64 -5.26 -1.38
N ARG A 53 -8.93 -5.15 -0.08
CA ARG A 53 -10.25 -5.48 0.49
C ARG A 53 -11.33 -4.54 -0.03
N GLU A 54 -11.12 -3.23 0.13
CA GLU A 54 -12.06 -2.20 -0.32
C GLU A 54 -12.20 -2.23 -1.85
N ILE A 55 -11.10 -2.40 -2.59
CA ILE A 55 -11.12 -2.56 -4.05
C ILE A 55 -11.96 -3.76 -4.47
N GLY A 56 -11.89 -4.88 -3.76
CA GLY A 56 -12.74 -6.04 -4.00
C GLY A 56 -14.24 -5.74 -3.83
N TYR A 57 -14.60 -5.03 -2.75
CA TYR A 57 -16.00 -4.63 -2.50
C TYR A 57 -16.51 -3.61 -3.53
N LEU A 58 -15.70 -2.60 -3.85
CA LEU A 58 -16.00 -1.57 -4.85
C LEU A 58 -16.21 -2.21 -6.23
N PHE A 59 -15.27 -3.05 -6.67
CA PHE A 59 -15.38 -3.74 -7.96
C PHE A 59 -16.55 -4.73 -8.01
N GLY A 60 -16.83 -5.43 -6.90
CA GLY A 60 -18.00 -6.30 -6.77
C GLY A 60 -19.32 -5.56 -6.95
N GLN A 61 -19.46 -4.39 -6.32
CA GLN A 61 -20.65 -3.54 -6.46
C GLN A 61 -20.75 -2.95 -7.87
N TYR A 62 -19.65 -2.44 -8.43
CA TYR A 62 -19.62 -1.94 -9.82
C TYR A 62 -20.14 -3.00 -10.79
N LYS A 63 -19.60 -4.23 -10.71
CA LYS A 63 -20.03 -5.36 -11.54
C LYS A 63 -21.52 -5.67 -11.38
N LYS A 64 -22.05 -5.62 -10.15
CA LYS A 64 -23.47 -5.85 -9.87
C LYS A 64 -24.36 -4.79 -10.51
N MET A 65 -23.96 -3.52 -10.47
CA MET A 65 -24.75 -2.41 -10.98
C MET A 65 -24.75 -2.33 -12.50
N THR A 66 -23.60 -2.55 -13.13
CA THR A 66 -23.47 -2.46 -14.59
C THR A 66 -23.89 -3.74 -15.30
N GLY A 67 -23.94 -4.87 -14.57
CA GLY A 67 -24.17 -6.19 -15.16
C GLY A 67 -23.01 -6.67 -16.04
N ARG A 68 -21.83 -6.04 -15.95
CA ARG A 68 -20.67 -6.29 -16.82
C ARG A 68 -19.41 -6.58 -16.02
N PHE A 69 -18.54 -7.42 -16.57
CA PHE A 69 -17.19 -7.65 -16.04
C PHE A 69 -16.18 -6.75 -16.76
N ASP A 70 -16.21 -5.45 -16.49
CA ASP A 70 -15.26 -4.51 -17.09
C ASP A 70 -14.01 -4.40 -16.23
N ALA A 71 -13.10 -5.38 -16.39
CA ALA A 71 -11.89 -5.49 -15.58
C ALA A 71 -11.00 -4.24 -15.61
N GLY A 72 -11.06 -3.42 -16.67
CA GLY A 72 -10.28 -2.18 -16.80
C GLY A 72 -10.72 -1.04 -15.88
N THR A 73 -11.91 -1.10 -15.28
CA THR A 73 -12.51 0.04 -14.58
C THR A 73 -11.83 0.37 -13.25
N ILE A 74 -11.21 -0.60 -12.58
CA ILE A 74 -10.53 -0.39 -11.29
C ILE A 74 -9.19 -1.13 -11.28
N THR A 75 -8.12 -0.46 -10.85
CA THR A 75 -6.79 -1.09 -10.64
C THR A 75 -6.58 -1.49 -9.17
N GLY A 76 -5.58 -2.34 -8.90
CA GLY A 76 -5.34 -2.87 -7.54
C GLY A 76 -6.24 -4.05 -7.16
N LYS A 77 -6.91 -4.66 -8.14
CA LYS A 77 -7.71 -5.88 -7.98
C LYS A 77 -6.83 -7.07 -7.58
N GLY A 78 -7.44 -8.07 -6.96
CA GLY A 78 -6.79 -9.35 -6.67
C GLY A 78 -6.47 -10.15 -7.94
N LEU A 79 -5.42 -10.96 -7.85
CA LEU A 79 -4.83 -11.66 -9.01
C LEU A 79 -5.81 -12.57 -9.74
N THR A 80 -6.73 -13.21 -9.01
CA THR A 80 -7.71 -14.15 -9.58
C THR A 80 -8.87 -13.47 -10.34
N TYR A 81 -8.96 -12.13 -10.32
CA TYR A 81 -10.04 -11.37 -10.96
C TYR A 81 -9.56 -10.10 -11.68
N GLY A 82 -8.43 -10.20 -12.38
CA GLY A 82 -7.91 -9.12 -13.24
C GLY A 82 -6.94 -8.16 -12.54
N GLY A 83 -6.36 -8.59 -11.42
CA GLY A 83 -5.18 -7.97 -10.82
C GLY A 83 -3.92 -8.21 -11.65
N SER A 84 -2.87 -7.44 -11.35
CA SER A 84 -1.57 -7.59 -11.99
C SER A 84 -0.53 -7.98 -10.94
N LEU A 85 0.37 -8.90 -11.30
CA LEU A 85 1.56 -9.18 -10.50
C LEU A 85 2.38 -7.90 -10.35
N THR A 86 3.13 -7.78 -9.25
CA THR A 86 3.96 -6.61 -8.96
C THR A 86 3.16 -5.32 -8.64
N ARG A 87 1.83 -5.28 -8.83
CA ARG A 87 1.01 -4.08 -8.54
C ARG A 87 1.08 -3.67 -7.07
N THR A 88 1.21 -4.65 -6.19
CA THR A 88 1.30 -4.45 -4.74
C THR A 88 2.63 -3.80 -4.37
N GLU A 89 3.71 -4.20 -5.03
CA GLU A 89 5.09 -3.76 -4.79
C GLU A 89 5.45 -2.47 -5.55
N ALA A 90 4.74 -2.19 -6.65
CA ALA A 90 5.15 -1.28 -7.71
C ALA A 90 5.62 0.10 -7.22
N THR A 91 4.90 0.74 -6.30
CA THR A 91 5.23 2.10 -5.84
C THR A 91 6.49 2.11 -4.97
N GLY A 92 6.60 1.17 -4.02
CA GLY A 92 7.78 1.05 -3.17
C GLY A 92 9.02 0.65 -3.98
N TYR A 93 8.86 -0.29 -4.90
CA TYR A 93 9.94 -0.73 -5.78
C TYR A 93 10.38 0.39 -6.72
N GLY A 94 9.42 1.08 -7.35
CA GLY A 94 9.68 2.22 -8.22
C GLY A 94 10.44 3.34 -7.53
N LEU A 95 10.07 3.68 -6.28
CA LEU A 95 10.78 4.67 -5.46
C LEU A 95 12.25 4.28 -5.28
N VAL A 96 12.52 3.02 -4.90
CA VAL A 96 13.88 2.54 -4.66
C VAL A 96 14.67 2.41 -5.96
N TYR A 97 14.05 1.97 -7.06
CA TYR A 97 14.68 1.96 -8.38
C TYR A 97 15.07 3.38 -8.81
N PHE A 98 14.17 4.35 -8.67
CA PHE A 98 14.49 5.73 -8.99
C PHE A 98 15.65 6.26 -8.13
N THR A 99 15.62 5.97 -6.83
CA THR A 99 16.69 6.36 -5.89
C THR A 99 18.03 5.70 -6.25
N LYS A 100 18.01 4.43 -6.67
CA LYS A 100 19.18 3.71 -7.16
C LYS A 100 19.78 4.41 -8.39
N GLU A 101 18.96 4.81 -9.35
CA GLU A 101 19.43 5.53 -10.55
C GLU A 101 20.00 6.91 -10.18
N MET A 102 19.36 7.63 -9.24
CA MET A 102 19.89 8.91 -8.73
C MET A 102 21.28 8.75 -8.08
N LEU A 103 21.46 7.71 -7.26
CA LEU A 103 22.75 7.42 -6.65
C LEU A 103 23.80 7.03 -7.71
N ALA A 104 23.42 6.20 -8.68
CA ALA A 104 24.31 5.78 -9.77
C ALA A 104 24.81 6.98 -10.60
N ALA A 105 23.98 7.99 -10.83
CA ALA A 105 24.37 9.24 -11.49
C ALA A 105 25.48 10.02 -10.75
N THR A 106 25.71 9.71 -9.46
CA THR A 106 26.78 10.28 -8.63
C THR A 106 27.85 9.25 -8.24
N ASN A 107 27.94 8.12 -8.96
CA ASN A 107 28.84 7.00 -8.67
C ASN A 107 28.66 6.39 -7.26
N GLN A 108 27.44 6.45 -6.73
CA GLN A 108 27.07 5.83 -5.46
C GLN A 108 26.11 4.65 -5.67
N SER A 109 25.92 3.83 -4.64
CA SER A 109 24.95 2.72 -4.65
C SER A 109 24.22 2.60 -3.31
N LEU A 110 23.10 1.88 -3.28
CA LEU A 110 22.37 1.58 -2.02
C LEU A 110 23.10 0.59 -1.11
N LYS A 111 24.03 -0.20 -1.66
CA LYS A 111 24.73 -1.24 -0.92
C LYS A 111 25.46 -0.66 0.30
N ASN A 112 25.25 -1.28 1.46
CA ASN A 112 25.79 -0.90 2.76
C ASN A 112 25.37 0.50 3.26
N LYS A 113 24.40 1.17 2.62
CA LYS A 113 23.86 2.44 3.16
C LYS A 113 22.83 2.16 4.24
N THR A 114 22.88 2.96 5.30
CA THR A 114 21.82 3.03 6.31
C THR A 114 20.67 3.89 5.78
N VAL A 115 19.45 3.37 5.83
CA VAL A 115 18.25 4.02 5.27
C VAL A 115 17.17 4.14 6.36
N VAL A 116 16.45 5.25 6.33
CA VAL A 116 15.25 5.47 7.12
C VAL A 116 14.07 5.58 6.16
N VAL A 117 12.98 4.86 6.43
CA VAL A 117 11.77 4.88 5.60
C VAL A 117 10.59 5.30 6.47
N SER A 118 10.12 6.54 6.34
CA SER A 118 8.89 6.95 7.04
C SER A 118 7.67 6.22 6.48
N GLY A 119 6.75 5.83 7.36
CA GLY A 119 5.55 5.07 7.01
C GLY A 119 5.72 3.57 7.22
N SER A 120 4.57 2.89 7.30
CA SER A 120 4.47 1.44 7.50
C SER A 120 3.31 0.84 6.71
N GLY A 121 2.83 1.57 5.70
CA GLY A 121 1.81 1.10 4.78
C GLY A 121 2.44 0.38 3.59
N ASN A 122 1.62 0.03 2.60
CA ASN A 122 2.04 -0.68 1.39
C ASN A 122 3.33 -0.08 0.78
N VAL A 123 3.34 1.22 0.45
CA VAL A 123 4.51 1.85 -0.19
C VAL A 123 5.79 1.69 0.64
N ALA A 124 5.71 1.95 1.96
CA ALA A 124 6.86 1.86 2.84
C ALA A 124 7.37 0.42 2.98
N ILE A 125 6.47 -0.55 3.20
CA ILE A 125 6.81 -1.98 3.33
C ILE A 125 7.60 -2.45 2.10
N TYR A 126 7.13 -2.12 0.90
CA TYR A 126 7.78 -2.57 -0.33
C TYR A 126 9.01 -1.74 -0.71
N ALA A 127 9.11 -0.49 -0.24
CA ALA A 127 10.36 0.27 -0.32
C ALA A 127 11.43 -0.34 0.59
N ILE A 128 11.08 -0.76 1.81
CA ILE A 128 11.99 -1.46 2.72
C ILE A 128 12.47 -2.77 2.07
N GLU A 129 11.53 -3.58 1.57
CA GLU A 129 11.85 -4.84 0.88
C GLU A 129 12.86 -4.65 -0.26
N LYS A 130 12.62 -3.67 -1.15
CA LYS A 130 13.52 -3.46 -2.29
C LYS A 130 14.85 -2.85 -1.86
N ALA A 131 14.87 -1.99 -0.86
CA ALA A 131 16.10 -1.39 -0.35
C ALA A 131 17.02 -2.47 0.27
N GLU A 132 16.45 -3.37 1.08
CA GLU A 132 17.16 -4.51 1.68
C GLU A 132 17.68 -5.50 0.63
N GLU A 133 16.87 -5.81 -0.39
CA GLU A 133 17.30 -6.65 -1.53
C GLU A 133 18.51 -6.07 -2.28
N LEU A 134 18.60 -4.74 -2.36
CA LEU A 134 19.73 -4.03 -2.98
C LEU A 134 20.90 -3.80 -2.01
N GLY A 135 20.85 -4.37 -0.82
CA GLY A 135 21.92 -4.38 0.18
C GLY A 135 21.97 -3.14 1.07
N ALA A 136 20.92 -2.33 1.12
CA ALA A 136 20.80 -1.29 2.14
C ALA A 136 20.36 -1.89 3.48
N LYS A 137 20.67 -1.20 4.59
CA LYS A 137 20.19 -1.54 5.93
C LYS A 137 19.14 -0.51 6.33
N VAL A 138 17.86 -0.90 6.31
CA VAL A 138 16.80 -0.03 6.81
C VAL A 138 16.74 -0.14 8.32
N VAL A 139 16.85 0.98 9.04
CA VAL A 139 16.92 0.99 10.52
C VAL A 139 15.72 1.62 11.21
N ALA A 140 14.84 2.30 10.46
CA ALA A 140 13.65 2.90 11.07
C ALA A 140 12.48 2.97 10.10
N CYS A 141 11.28 2.80 10.67
CA CYS A 141 10.02 3.08 9.98
C CYS A 141 8.94 3.58 10.95
N SER A 142 7.87 4.18 10.43
CA SER A 142 6.93 4.94 11.26
C SER A 142 5.47 4.70 10.94
N ASP A 143 4.58 4.99 11.88
CA ASP A 143 3.17 5.19 11.59
C ASP A 143 2.67 6.47 12.26
N SER A 144 1.36 6.70 12.26
CA SER A 144 0.78 7.93 12.84
C SER A 144 0.96 8.06 14.36
N SER A 145 1.46 7.02 15.05
CA SER A 145 1.64 6.99 16.50
C SER A 145 3.09 7.15 16.95
N GLY A 146 4.05 7.18 16.01
CA GLY A 146 5.48 7.27 16.31
C GLY A 146 6.33 6.53 15.28
N TYR A 147 7.61 6.36 15.58
CA TYR A 147 8.53 5.56 14.78
C TYR A 147 9.30 4.55 15.60
N ILE A 148 9.59 3.41 14.99
CA ILE A 148 10.49 2.41 15.55
C ILE A 148 11.89 2.61 14.96
N PHE A 149 12.90 2.38 15.79
CA PHE A 149 14.30 2.34 15.39
C PHE A 149 14.89 1.00 15.84
N ASP A 150 15.42 0.24 14.90
CA ASP A 150 16.08 -1.03 15.14
C ASP A 150 17.51 -0.94 14.60
N GLN A 151 18.49 -0.86 15.51
CA GLN A 151 19.90 -0.74 15.14
C GLN A 151 20.37 -1.96 14.33
N GLU A 152 19.76 -3.13 14.51
CA GLU A 152 20.08 -4.35 13.76
C GLU A 152 19.41 -4.41 12.38
N GLY A 153 18.45 -3.52 12.14
CA GLY A 153 17.70 -3.39 10.90
C GLY A 153 16.26 -3.90 11.04
N ILE A 154 15.34 -3.30 10.28
CA ILE A 154 13.92 -3.61 10.37
C ILE A 154 13.66 -5.04 9.89
N ASN A 155 13.04 -5.86 10.74
CA ASN A 155 12.59 -7.19 10.37
C ASN A 155 11.32 -7.10 9.50
N LEU A 156 11.49 -7.12 8.19
CA LEU A 156 10.41 -6.99 7.22
C LEU A 156 9.26 -7.99 7.41
N LYS A 157 9.57 -9.25 7.75
CA LYS A 157 8.53 -10.29 7.98
C LYS A 157 7.62 -9.92 9.14
N THR A 158 8.21 -9.42 10.23
CA THR A 158 7.45 -8.97 11.40
C THR A 158 6.62 -7.74 11.07
N LEU A 159 7.17 -6.79 10.32
CA LEU A 159 6.44 -5.60 9.88
C LEU A 159 5.23 -5.95 9.00
N LYS A 160 5.41 -6.82 8.00
CA LYS A 160 4.33 -7.31 7.12
C LYS A 160 3.24 -8.01 7.93
N GLN A 161 3.61 -8.90 8.87
CA GLN A 161 2.66 -9.57 9.75
C GLN A 161 1.80 -8.56 10.56
N ILE A 162 2.44 -7.57 11.18
CA ILE A 162 1.76 -6.56 11.99
C ILE A 162 0.80 -5.70 11.15
N LYS A 163 1.24 -5.28 9.95
CA LYS A 163 0.54 -4.26 9.16
C LYS A 163 -0.44 -4.81 8.14
N GLU A 164 -0.15 -5.96 7.53
CA GLU A 164 -0.98 -6.57 6.48
C GLU A 164 -1.98 -7.59 7.04
N VAL A 165 -1.59 -8.34 8.08
CA VAL A 165 -2.42 -9.40 8.67
C VAL A 165 -3.13 -8.91 9.92
N GLU A 166 -2.38 -8.52 10.94
CA GLU A 166 -2.95 -8.18 12.26
C GLU A 166 -3.55 -6.77 12.31
N ARG A 167 -3.13 -5.89 11.40
CA ARG A 167 -3.55 -4.48 11.31
C ARG A 167 -3.34 -3.71 12.61
N ARG A 168 -2.22 -3.99 13.30
CA ARG A 168 -1.86 -3.39 14.60
C ARG A 168 -0.94 -2.17 14.43
N ARG A 169 -0.72 -1.47 15.55
CA ARG A 169 0.18 -0.32 15.65
C ARG A 169 1.64 -0.76 15.53
N ILE A 170 2.49 0.15 15.07
CA ILE A 170 3.90 -0.17 14.82
C ILE A 170 4.67 -0.52 16.09
N HIS A 171 4.25 0.00 17.25
CA HIS A 171 4.85 -0.32 18.55
C HIS A 171 4.79 -1.81 18.91
N THR A 172 3.83 -2.56 18.34
CA THR A 172 3.75 -4.02 18.50
C THR A 172 5.00 -4.73 17.99
N TYR A 173 5.80 -4.10 17.13
CA TYR A 173 7.08 -4.65 16.67
C TYR A 173 8.01 -5.03 17.82
N LEU A 174 8.01 -4.23 18.90
CA LEU A 174 8.86 -4.46 20.08
C LEU A 174 8.51 -5.75 20.85
N GLU A 175 7.30 -6.30 20.67
CA GLU A 175 6.91 -7.59 21.29
C GLU A 175 7.80 -8.75 20.79
N LYS A 176 8.29 -8.68 19.54
CA LYS A 176 9.17 -9.68 18.93
C LYS A 176 10.63 -9.22 18.85
N HIS A 177 10.86 -7.90 18.86
CA HIS A 177 12.19 -7.29 18.73
C HIS A 177 12.41 -6.31 19.90
N PRO A 178 12.66 -6.80 21.12
CA PRO A 178 12.70 -5.97 22.33
C PRO A 178 13.92 -5.04 22.41
N THR A 179 14.92 -5.23 21.53
CA THR A 179 16.08 -4.34 21.40
C THR A 179 15.81 -3.11 20.53
N ALA A 180 14.68 -3.08 19.82
CA ALA A 180 14.26 -1.91 19.07
C ALA A 180 13.68 -0.84 20.00
N GLU A 181 13.85 0.42 19.62
CA GLU A 181 13.39 1.59 20.35
C GLU A 181 12.15 2.18 19.67
N ILE A 182 11.31 2.88 20.44
CA ILE A 182 10.15 3.62 19.95
C ILE A 182 10.17 5.07 20.42
N PHE A 183 9.80 5.98 19.52
CA PHE A 183 9.76 7.42 19.72
C PHE A 183 8.47 8.04 19.18
#